data_AF-C9YV47-F1
#
_entry.id   AF-C9YV47-F1
#
_cell.length_a   1.000
_cell.length_b   1.000
_cell.length_c   1.000
_cell.angle_alpha   90.00
_cell.angle_beta   90.00
_cell.angle_gamma   90.00
#
_symmetry.space_group_name_H-M   'P 1'
#
loop_
_entity.id
_entity.type
_entity.pdbx_description
1 polymer ?
#
loop_
_entity_poly.entity_id
_entity_poly.type
_entity_poly.pdbx_seq_one_letter_code
_entity_poly.pdbx_strand_id
1 'polypeptide(L)'
;MLREPDEPGERDEGGERGERRGTDRPLLYLDVDGPLNPYAAKPERRPAGYTTHRMKPRGWLAQHPGQPEAYVKPLRVWLNPEHGRQLLQLAALFDVTWATTWAGEANTCIAPVLGLPELPVVEWPAGPGPSGPPRVSGTAANPGIFWKTRRLVEHAAGRPFAWVDDEIGPADREFVAAHHHGSALLHRVDPRLGLRDPDFTTLAAFARTTG
;
A
#
# COMPACT_ATOMS: atom_id res chain seq x y z
N MET A 1 -77.75 -1.23 -10.84
CA MET A 1 -77.32 -0.35 -9.73
C MET A 1 -75.84 -0.68 -9.50
N LEU A 2 -74.96 -0.02 -10.27
CA LEU A 2 -73.98 0.96 -9.78
C LEU A 2 -72.82 0.34 -8.98
N ARG A 3 -71.67 0.08 -9.61
CA ARG A 3 -70.41 0.86 -9.50
C ARG A 3 -69.22 0.16 -10.19
N GLU A 4 -68.29 1.00 -10.61
CA GLU A 4 -67.15 0.88 -11.53
C GLU A 4 -65.90 0.09 -11.02
N PRO A 5 -64.89 -0.15 -11.88
CA PRO A 5 -63.71 -1.02 -11.65
C PRO A 5 -62.44 -0.26 -11.16
N ASP A 6 -61.26 -0.88 -11.27
CA ASP A 6 -59.87 -0.44 -10.93
C ASP A 6 -59.41 -0.66 -9.47
N GLU A 7 -58.20 -1.11 -9.12
CA GLU A 7 -56.90 -1.34 -9.79
C GLU A 7 -56.05 -2.29 -8.89
N PRO A 8 -54.91 -2.85 -9.38
CA PRO A 8 -54.06 -3.77 -8.62
C PRO A 8 -53.11 -3.03 -7.66
N GLY A 9 -53.07 -3.47 -6.40
CA GLY A 9 -52.14 -2.96 -5.39
C GLY A 9 -50.67 -3.21 -5.75
N GLU A 10 -49.90 -2.13 -5.74
CA GLU A 10 -48.47 -2.01 -5.94
C GLU A 10 -47.68 -3.07 -5.15
N ARG A 11 -46.80 -3.81 -5.85
CA ARG A 11 -45.63 -4.39 -5.21
C ARG A 11 -44.54 -3.33 -5.22
N ASP A 12 -44.30 -2.82 -4.02
CA ASP A 12 -43.23 -1.93 -3.62
C ASP A 12 -41.88 -2.37 -4.23
N GLU A 13 -41.44 -1.66 -5.26
CA GLU A 13 -40.05 -1.62 -5.71
C GLU A 13 -39.25 -0.84 -4.65
N GLY A 14 -39.04 -1.49 -3.51
CA GLY A 14 -38.11 -1.04 -2.49
C GLY A 14 -36.68 -1.14 -3.01
N GLY A 15 -36.28 -0.13 -3.77
CA GLY A 15 -34.93 0.03 -4.26
C GLY A 15 -33.94 -0.01 -3.10
N GLU A 16 -33.21 -1.11 -3.00
CA GLU A 16 -31.93 -1.15 -2.31
C GLU A 16 -30.95 -0.25 -3.06
N ARG A 17 -31.06 1.07 -2.85
CA ARG A 17 -29.89 1.95 -2.90
C ARG A 17 -29.00 1.62 -1.70
N GLY A 18 -28.42 0.43 -1.73
CA GLY A 18 -27.20 0.16 -0.99
C GLY A 18 -26.16 1.15 -1.49
N GLU A 19 -25.63 1.95 -0.57
CA GLU A 19 -24.52 2.87 -0.77
C GLU A 19 -23.42 2.22 -1.63
N ARG A 20 -23.31 2.64 -2.89
CA ARG A 20 -22.07 2.49 -3.66
C ARG A 20 -21.01 3.38 -3.01
N ARG A 21 -20.36 2.92 -1.94
CA ARG A 21 -19.10 3.52 -1.48
C ARG A 21 -18.00 3.16 -2.48
N GLY A 22 -17.94 3.97 -3.53
CA GLY A 22 -16.78 4.33 -4.35
C GLY A 22 -15.96 3.19 -4.94
N THR A 23 -16.42 2.59 -6.03
CA THR A 23 -15.58 1.75 -6.91
C THR A 23 -14.65 2.57 -7.83
N ASP A 24 -14.67 3.91 -7.74
CA ASP A 24 -14.08 4.78 -8.77
C ASP A 24 -12.69 5.32 -8.43
N ARG A 25 -12.26 5.29 -7.16
CA ARG A 25 -10.95 5.85 -6.79
C ARG A 25 -9.81 4.89 -7.13
N PRO A 26 -8.67 5.39 -7.63
CA PRO A 26 -7.48 4.58 -7.82
C PRO A 26 -6.96 4.01 -6.49
N LEU A 27 -6.27 2.87 -6.56
CA LEU A 27 -5.55 2.29 -5.42
C LEU A 27 -4.20 3.00 -5.24
N LEU A 28 -3.76 3.16 -3.99
CA LEU A 28 -2.37 3.55 -3.67
C LEU A 28 -1.72 2.45 -2.85
N TYR A 29 -0.85 1.67 -3.49
CA TYR A 29 -0.01 0.67 -2.83
C TYR A 29 1.23 1.32 -2.23
N LEU A 30 1.34 1.30 -0.91
CA LEU A 30 2.38 2.00 -0.17
C LEU A 30 3.30 1.04 0.58
N ASP A 31 4.59 1.04 0.22
CA ASP A 31 5.61 0.40 1.05
C ASP A 31 6.08 1.30 2.21
N VAL A 32 6.63 0.67 3.26
CA VAL A 32 7.21 1.33 4.42
C VAL A 32 8.71 1.57 4.20
N ASP A 33 9.49 0.50 3.98
CA ASP A 33 10.93 0.59 3.82
C ASP A 33 11.27 1.17 2.45
N GLY A 34 12.07 2.23 2.42
CA GLY A 34 12.31 3.03 1.23
C GLY A 34 11.45 4.30 1.24
N PRO A 35 10.14 4.24 0.94
CA PRO A 35 9.27 5.42 0.89
C PRO A 35 9.06 6.16 2.21
N LEU A 36 8.69 5.46 3.28
CA LEU A 36 8.40 6.08 4.58
C LEU A 36 9.58 5.99 5.53
N ASN A 37 10.37 4.93 5.43
CA ASN A 37 11.57 4.67 6.20
C ASN A 37 12.79 4.67 5.28
N PRO A 38 13.53 5.78 5.16
CA PRO A 38 14.72 5.88 4.32
C PRO A 38 15.90 5.11 4.95
N TYR A 39 15.80 3.79 4.97
CA TYR A 39 16.70 2.90 5.67
C TYR A 39 18.13 2.91 5.10
N ALA A 40 18.30 3.33 3.84
CA ALA A 40 19.59 3.41 3.17
C ALA A 40 20.31 4.75 3.39
N ALA A 41 19.69 5.71 4.08
CA ALA A 41 20.40 6.94 4.47
C ALA A 41 21.52 6.63 5.47
N LYS A 42 22.60 7.44 5.42
CA LYS A 42 23.71 7.29 6.36
C LYS A 42 23.22 7.56 7.78
N PRO A 43 23.56 6.73 8.79
CA PRO A 43 23.13 6.92 10.18
C PRO A 43 23.34 8.33 10.74
N GLU A 44 24.44 8.98 10.36
CA GLU A 44 24.81 10.34 10.79
C GLU A 44 24.15 11.45 9.95
N ARG A 45 23.46 11.08 8.86
CA ARG A 45 22.75 11.97 7.94
C ARG A 45 21.31 11.53 7.72
N ARG A 46 20.60 11.26 8.82
CA ARG A 46 19.14 11.11 8.78
C ARG A 46 18.54 12.29 8.02
N PRO A 47 17.65 12.08 7.03
CA PRO A 47 17.03 13.19 6.31
C PRO A 47 16.29 14.15 7.25
N ALA A 48 16.24 15.43 6.89
CA ALA A 48 15.59 16.47 7.70
C ALA A 48 14.09 16.17 7.89
N GLY A 49 13.53 16.50 9.06
CA GLY A 49 12.13 16.23 9.41
C GLY A 49 11.87 14.82 9.96
N TYR A 50 12.74 13.85 9.68
CA TYR A 50 12.58 12.51 10.22
C TYR A 50 12.97 12.43 11.70
N THR A 51 12.26 11.58 12.44
CA THR A 51 12.53 11.23 13.84
C THR A 51 12.83 9.73 13.96
N THR A 52 13.47 9.33 15.07
CA THR A 52 13.93 7.95 15.25
C THR A 52 12.99 7.16 16.15
N HIS A 53 12.60 5.98 15.66
CA HIS A 53 11.79 5.01 16.38
C HIS A 53 12.53 3.68 16.50
N ARG A 54 12.20 2.95 17.57
CA ARG A 54 12.77 1.64 17.88
C ARG A 54 11.62 0.67 18.04
N MET A 55 11.53 -0.30 17.14
CA MET A 55 10.37 -1.19 17.03
C MET A 55 10.82 -2.64 17.00
N LYS A 56 9.94 -3.56 17.43
CA LYS A 56 10.16 -5.01 17.37
C LYS A 56 8.93 -5.69 16.76
N PRO A 57 8.62 -5.43 15.47
CA PRO A 57 7.54 -6.18 14.83
C PRO A 57 7.86 -7.68 14.86
N ARG A 58 6.84 -8.53 14.91
CA ARG A 58 6.94 -9.99 14.87
C ARG A 58 7.77 -10.46 13.68
N GLY A 59 7.61 -9.83 12.51
CA GLY A 59 8.45 -10.12 11.33
C GLY A 59 9.95 -9.88 11.58
N TRP A 60 10.31 -8.89 12.40
CA TRP A 60 11.71 -8.64 12.81
C TRP A 60 12.19 -9.64 13.86
N LEU A 61 11.33 -9.98 14.83
CA LEU A 61 11.64 -10.99 15.84
C LEU A 61 11.85 -12.37 15.22
N ALA A 62 11.04 -12.73 14.22
CA ALA A 62 11.15 -14.00 13.49
C ALA A 62 12.49 -14.16 12.74
N GLN A 63 13.17 -13.05 12.41
CA GLN A 63 14.51 -13.07 11.80
C GLN A 63 15.63 -13.36 12.83
N HIS A 64 15.30 -13.42 14.12
CA HIS A 64 16.23 -13.71 15.22
C HIS A 64 15.81 -14.98 15.98
N PRO A 65 15.71 -16.13 15.29
CA PRO A 65 15.20 -17.36 15.91
C PRO A 65 16.09 -17.79 17.08
N GLY A 66 15.46 -18.29 18.15
CA GLY A 66 16.15 -18.77 19.34
C GLY A 66 16.63 -17.69 20.31
N GLN A 67 16.44 -16.40 20.00
CA GLN A 67 16.69 -15.30 20.95
C GLN A 67 15.39 -14.89 21.64
N PRO A 68 15.34 -14.81 22.99
CA PRO A 68 14.19 -14.23 23.68
C PRO A 68 14.01 -12.77 23.26
N GLU A 69 12.76 -12.34 23.10
CA GLU A 69 12.41 -11.00 22.61
C GLU A 69 13.13 -9.87 23.37
N ALA A 70 13.29 -10.02 24.68
CA ALA A 70 13.99 -9.06 25.55
C ALA A 70 15.42 -8.76 25.07
N TYR A 71 16.10 -9.73 24.46
CA TYR A 71 17.49 -9.62 24.00
C TYR A 71 17.63 -9.23 22.53
N VAL A 72 16.56 -9.34 21.72
CA VAL A 72 16.59 -8.88 20.33
C VAL A 72 16.73 -7.36 20.31
N LYS A 73 17.73 -6.83 19.60
CA LYS A 73 17.89 -5.37 19.43
C LYS A 73 16.73 -4.84 18.56
N PRO A 74 16.10 -3.70 18.93
CA PRO A 74 15.00 -3.16 18.15
C PRO A 74 15.46 -2.65 16.78
N LEU A 75 14.63 -2.87 15.78
CA LEU A 75 14.76 -2.27 14.45
C LEU A 75 14.71 -0.75 14.58
N ARG A 76 15.66 -0.07 13.94
CA ARG A 76 15.63 1.39 13.82
C ARG A 76 14.77 1.77 12.63
N VAL A 77 13.77 2.60 12.85
CA VAL A 77 12.92 3.16 11.80
C VAL A 77 13.00 4.67 11.89
N TRP A 78 13.13 5.33 10.74
CA TRP A 78 13.02 6.77 10.64
C TRP A 78 11.69 7.13 10.00
N LEU A 79 10.90 7.98 10.65
CA LEU A 79 9.61 8.43 10.12
C LEU A 79 9.53 9.95 10.20
N ASN A 80 8.97 10.56 9.16
CA ASN A 80 8.65 11.97 9.13
C ASN A 80 7.15 12.15 9.46
N PRO A 81 6.78 12.71 10.62
CA PRO A 81 5.37 12.89 11.01
C PRO A 81 4.54 13.69 9.99
N GLU A 82 5.17 14.59 9.23
CA GLU A 82 4.50 15.39 8.21
C GLU A 82 3.93 14.53 7.06
N HIS A 83 4.54 13.36 6.80
CA HIS A 83 4.01 12.42 5.81
C HIS A 83 2.61 11.92 6.20
N GLY A 84 2.27 11.90 7.49
CA GLY A 84 0.92 11.58 7.95
C GLY A 84 -0.13 12.50 7.35
N ARG A 85 0.07 13.82 7.47
CA ARG A 85 -0.82 14.83 6.89
C ARG A 85 -0.91 14.70 5.37
N GLN A 86 0.23 14.49 4.70
CA GLN A 86 0.28 14.36 3.24
C GLN A 86 -0.42 13.08 2.74
N LEU A 87 -0.26 11.95 3.44
CA LEU A 87 -0.94 10.69 3.14
C LEU A 87 -2.46 10.78 3.38
N LEU A 88 -2.91 11.47 4.43
CA LEU A 88 -4.33 11.73 4.66
C LEU A 88 -4.95 12.56 3.53
N GLN A 89 -4.20 13.51 2.96
CA GLN A 89 -4.64 14.25 1.77
C GLN A 89 -4.75 13.34 0.54
N LEU A 90 -3.81 12.41 0.35
CA LEU A 90 -3.90 11.42 -0.70
C LEU A 90 -5.06 10.43 -0.47
N ALA A 91 -5.39 10.08 0.76
CA ALA A 91 -6.51 9.19 1.08
C ALA A 91 -7.90 9.77 0.73
N ALA A 92 -8.00 11.09 0.47
CA ALA A 92 -9.19 11.68 -0.14
C ALA A 92 -9.32 11.30 -1.63
N LEU A 93 -8.20 11.07 -2.32
CA LEU A 93 -8.12 10.79 -3.75
C LEU A 93 -7.93 9.29 -4.07
N PHE A 94 -7.36 8.54 -3.14
CA PHE A 94 -7.01 7.13 -3.28
C PHE A 94 -7.68 6.25 -2.23
N ASP A 95 -7.81 4.97 -2.57
CA ASP A 95 -7.91 3.90 -1.59
C ASP A 95 -6.48 3.43 -1.22
N VAL A 96 -5.94 3.98 -0.14
CA VAL A 96 -4.56 3.69 0.30
C VAL A 96 -4.49 2.33 0.97
N THR A 97 -3.57 1.48 0.51
CA THR A 97 -3.38 0.10 0.96
C THR A 97 -1.90 -0.15 1.25
N TRP A 98 -1.60 -0.74 2.41
CA TRP A 98 -0.26 -1.17 2.76
C TRP A 98 0.21 -2.28 1.80
N ALA A 99 1.32 -2.02 1.09
CA ALA A 99 1.99 -2.96 0.21
C ALA A 99 3.43 -3.20 0.69
N THR A 100 3.55 -3.65 1.94
CA THR A 100 4.81 -3.73 2.66
C THR A 100 5.08 -5.09 3.29
N THR A 101 6.36 -5.38 3.55
CA THR A 101 6.76 -6.59 4.30
C THR A 101 6.37 -6.54 5.78
N TRP A 102 5.98 -5.37 6.30
CA TRP A 102 5.41 -5.21 7.63
C TRP A 102 3.98 -5.80 7.73
N ALA A 103 3.31 -6.04 6.60
CA ALA A 103 1.92 -6.50 6.54
C ALA A 103 1.02 -5.71 7.51
N GLY A 104 0.15 -6.41 8.26
CA GLY A 104 -0.71 -5.80 9.28
C GLY A 104 0.04 -5.09 10.40
N GLU A 105 1.31 -5.40 10.65
CA GLU A 105 2.09 -4.71 11.68
C GLU A 105 2.39 -3.25 11.31
N ALA A 106 2.19 -2.85 10.04
CA ALA A 106 2.23 -1.44 9.65
C ALA A 106 1.14 -0.62 10.39
N ASN A 107 -0.04 -1.20 10.63
CA ASN A 107 -1.12 -0.54 11.36
C ASN A 107 -0.83 -0.38 12.87
N THR A 108 0.01 -1.25 13.45
CA THR A 108 0.37 -1.17 14.88
C THR A 108 1.68 -0.44 15.13
N CYS A 109 2.61 -0.45 14.16
CA CYS A 109 3.94 0.12 14.32
C CYS A 109 4.08 1.48 13.63
N ILE A 110 3.55 1.64 12.42
CA ILE A 110 3.81 2.80 11.54
C ILE A 110 2.65 3.80 11.58
N ALA A 111 1.42 3.32 11.39
CA ALA A 111 0.23 4.18 11.33
C ALA A 111 0.07 5.09 12.56
N PRO A 112 0.28 4.63 13.82
CA PRO A 112 0.12 5.49 14.99
C PRO A 112 1.15 6.62 15.05
N VAL A 113 2.37 6.38 14.56
CA VAL A 113 3.44 7.40 14.51
C VAL A 113 3.10 8.49 13.49
N LEU A 114 2.48 8.09 12.37
CA LEU A 114 2.08 9.00 11.30
C LEU A 114 0.65 9.57 11.49
N GLY A 115 -0.05 9.22 12.57
CA GLY A 115 -1.45 9.64 12.77
C GLY A 115 -2.41 9.14 11.70
N LEU A 116 -2.11 8.00 11.07
CA LEU A 116 -2.96 7.37 10.07
C LEU A 116 -4.01 6.48 10.74
N PRO A 117 -5.21 6.35 10.16
CA PRO A 117 -6.15 5.30 10.54
C PRO A 117 -5.58 3.93 10.17
N GLU A 118 -6.26 2.87 10.61
CA GLU A 118 -6.01 1.53 10.08
C GLU A 118 -6.26 1.51 8.57
N LEU A 119 -5.27 1.06 7.79
CA LEU A 119 -5.39 0.92 6.34
C LEU A 119 -5.49 -0.55 5.94
N PRO A 120 -6.19 -0.86 4.83
CA PRO A 120 -6.15 -2.18 4.21
C PRO A 120 -4.72 -2.65 3.93
N VAL A 121 -4.51 -3.96 3.91
CA VAL A 121 -3.20 -4.59 3.70
C VAL A 121 -3.28 -5.52 2.50
N VAL A 122 -2.30 -5.45 1.60
CA VAL A 122 -2.13 -6.48 0.57
C VAL A 122 -1.62 -7.75 1.23
N GLU A 123 -2.45 -8.79 1.21
CA GLU A 123 -2.06 -10.12 1.68
C GLU A 123 -1.10 -10.79 0.70
N TRP A 124 0.05 -11.20 1.23
CA TRP A 124 1.10 -11.88 0.49
C TRP A 124 1.01 -13.40 0.67
N PRO A 125 1.26 -14.22 -0.36
CA PRO A 125 1.40 -15.65 -0.18
C PRO A 125 2.51 -15.96 0.83
N ALA A 126 2.31 -16.99 1.66
CA ALA A 126 3.36 -17.46 2.55
C ALA A 126 4.59 -17.90 1.74
N GLY A 127 5.78 -17.44 2.13
CA GLY A 127 7.04 -17.89 1.53
C GLY A 127 7.45 -19.27 2.06
N PRO A 128 8.42 -19.93 1.40
CA PRO A 128 9.03 -21.15 1.93
C PRO A 128 9.93 -20.80 3.12
N GLY A 129 9.34 -20.59 4.29
CA GLY A 129 10.06 -20.35 5.54
C GLY A 129 9.25 -19.60 6.60
N PRO A 130 9.71 -19.58 7.86
CA PRO A 130 9.02 -18.93 8.98
C PRO A 130 9.11 -17.39 8.97
N SER A 131 9.75 -16.79 7.97
CA SER A 131 10.25 -15.41 7.98
C SER A 131 9.48 -14.43 7.07
N GLY A 132 8.27 -14.79 6.62
CA GLY A 132 7.36 -13.89 5.90
C GLY A 132 7.20 -14.22 4.40
N PRO A 133 6.75 -13.25 3.58
CA PRO A 133 6.46 -13.50 2.17
C PRO A 133 7.71 -13.89 1.37
N PRO A 134 7.54 -14.60 0.23
CA PRO A 134 8.66 -14.99 -0.59
C PRO A 134 9.38 -13.74 -1.14
N ARG A 135 10.64 -13.56 -0.75
CA ARG A 135 11.50 -12.44 -1.23
C ARG A 135 12.19 -12.75 -2.56
N VAL A 136 11.79 -13.83 -3.24
CA VAL A 136 12.41 -14.26 -4.49
C VAL A 136 11.76 -13.52 -5.65
N SER A 137 12.53 -12.63 -6.26
CA SER A 137 12.15 -11.91 -7.47
C SER A 137 12.27 -12.83 -8.69
N GLY A 138 11.29 -12.73 -9.59
CA GLY A 138 11.25 -13.42 -10.86
C GLY A 138 10.77 -14.87 -10.83
N THR A 139 10.32 -15.33 -11.99
CA THR A 139 10.07 -16.76 -12.30
C THR A 139 10.83 -17.12 -13.57
N ALA A 140 10.93 -18.40 -13.92
CA ALA A 140 11.48 -18.80 -15.23
C ALA A 140 10.77 -18.10 -16.40
N ALA A 141 9.47 -17.81 -16.27
CA ALA A 141 8.68 -17.10 -17.27
C ALA A 141 8.87 -15.58 -17.27
N ASN A 142 9.26 -14.98 -16.13
CA ASN A 142 9.46 -13.54 -15.97
C ASN A 142 10.68 -13.29 -15.08
N PRO A 143 11.92 -13.42 -15.60
CA PRO A 143 13.11 -13.20 -14.80
C PRO A 143 13.20 -11.72 -14.36
N GLY A 144 13.53 -11.49 -13.09
CA GLY A 144 13.84 -10.15 -12.58
C GLY A 144 12.66 -9.25 -12.16
N ILE A 145 11.40 -9.68 -12.30
CA ILE A 145 10.27 -8.94 -11.71
C ILE A 145 10.33 -9.00 -10.18
N PHE A 146 10.07 -7.89 -9.51
CA PHE A 146 9.94 -7.87 -8.06
C PHE A 146 8.77 -8.74 -7.61
N TRP A 147 8.96 -9.44 -6.49
CA TRP A 147 8.02 -10.44 -6.01
C TRP A 147 6.62 -9.86 -5.69
N LYS A 148 6.52 -8.56 -5.38
CA LYS A 148 5.23 -7.88 -5.16
C LYS A 148 4.45 -7.64 -6.46
N THR A 149 5.13 -7.44 -7.58
CA THR A 149 4.56 -6.88 -8.82
C THR A 149 3.35 -7.66 -9.32
N ARG A 150 3.48 -8.98 -9.44
CA ARG A 150 2.38 -9.84 -9.90
C ARG A 150 1.17 -9.76 -8.98
N ARG A 151 1.41 -9.81 -7.66
CA ARG A 151 0.35 -9.78 -6.66
C ARG A 151 -0.36 -8.43 -6.64
N LEU A 152 0.35 -7.32 -6.84
CA LEU A 152 -0.26 -5.98 -6.91
C LEU A 152 -1.15 -5.82 -8.15
N VAL A 153 -0.74 -6.35 -9.30
CA VAL A 153 -1.57 -6.38 -10.52
C VAL A 153 -2.83 -7.21 -10.31
N GLU A 154 -2.70 -8.41 -9.74
CA GLU A 154 -3.83 -9.28 -9.42
C GLU A 154 -4.78 -8.63 -8.41
N HIS A 155 -4.25 -8.03 -7.34
CA HIS A 155 -5.03 -7.34 -6.31
C HIS A 155 -5.75 -6.10 -6.87
N ALA A 156 -5.14 -5.39 -7.83
CA ALA A 156 -5.76 -4.22 -8.45
C ALA A 156 -7.00 -4.61 -9.28
N ALA A 157 -7.06 -5.85 -9.79
CA ALA A 157 -8.21 -6.38 -10.52
C ALA A 157 -8.72 -5.45 -11.64
N GLY A 158 -7.79 -4.77 -12.33
CA GLY A 158 -8.09 -3.80 -13.40
C GLY A 158 -8.37 -2.37 -12.95
N ARG A 159 -8.49 -2.10 -11.64
CA ARG A 159 -8.61 -0.74 -11.10
C ARG A 159 -7.31 0.04 -11.33
N PRO A 160 -7.38 1.33 -11.70
CA PRO A 160 -6.19 2.17 -11.75
C PRO A 160 -5.43 2.16 -10.42
N PHE A 161 -4.11 2.14 -10.45
CA PHE A 161 -3.30 2.14 -9.23
C PHE A 161 -2.00 2.92 -9.34
N ALA A 162 -1.56 3.48 -8.22
CA ALA A 162 -0.19 3.93 -8.01
C ALA A 162 0.50 2.96 -7.04
N TRP A 163 1.76 2.63 -7.29
CA TRP A 163 2.59 1.81 -6.41
C TRP A 163 3.87 2.56 -6.06
N VAL A 164 4.11 2.75 -4.76
CA VAL A 164 5.22 3.51 -4.19
C VAL A 164 6.15 2.58 -3.43
N ASP A 165 7.36 2.40 -3.94
CA ASP A 165 8.35 1.42 -3.45
C ASP A 165 9.74 1.75 -4.03
N ASP A 166 10.83 1.38 -3.36
CA ASP A 166 12.19 1.69 -3.82
C ASP A 166 12.81 0.59 -4.70
N GLU A 167 12.30 -0.64 -4.62
CA GLU A 167 12.80 -1.80 -5.34
C GLU A 167 12.26 -1.91 -6.78
N ILE A 168 11.32 -1.04 -7.18
CA ILE A 168 10.74 -1.00 -8.53
C ILE A 168 11.84 -0.93 -9.60
N GLY A 169 11.83 -1.91 -10.51
CA GLY A 169 12.75 -2.02 -11.63
C GLY A 169 12.09 -1.91 -13.01
N PRO A 170 12.90 -1.94 -14.09
CA PRO A 170 12.38 -1.94 -15.47
C PRO A 170 11.48 -3.14 -15.77
N ALA A 171 11.84 -4.34 -15.31
CA ALA A 171 11.06 -5.57 -15.50
C ALA A 171 9.64 -5.45 -14.91
N ASP A 172 9.49 -4.72 -13.80
CA ASP A 172 8.17 -4.48 -13.19
C ASP A 172 7.30 -3.59 -14.07
N ARG A 173 7.89 -2.56 -14.69
CA ARG A 173 7.19 -1.66 -15.61
C ARG A 173 6.74 -2.39 -16.86
N GLU A 174 7.61 -3.23 -17.43
CA GLU A 174 7.28 -4.07 -18.58
C GLU A 174 6.16 -5.06 -18.24
N PHE A 175 6.24 -5.71 -17.08
CA PHE A 175 5.22 -6.64 -16.62
C PHE A 175 3.87 -5.95 -16.44
N VAL A 176 3.82 -4.80 -15.75
CA VAL A 176 2.57 -4.07 -15.51
C VAL A 176 1.97 -3.58 -16.82
N ALA A 177 2.78 -3.05 -17.74
CA ALA A 177 2.30 -2.60 -19.05
C ALA A 177 1.68 -3.74 -19.88
N ALA A 178 2.21 -4.96 -19.75
CA ALA A 178 1.69 -6.13 -20.46
C ALA A 178 0.45 -6.76 -19.80
N HIS A 179 0.30 -6.66 -18.49
CA HIS A 179 -0.70 -7.44 -17.73
C HIS A 179 -1.79 -6.61 -17.03
N HIS A 180 -1.68 -5.28 -17.01
CA HIS A 180 -2.66 -4.41 -16.40
C HIS A 180 -3.22 -3.42 -17.43
N HIS A 181 -4.53 -3.53 -17.71
CA HIS A 181 -5.21 -2.71 -18.72
C HIS A 181 -5.69 -1.35 -18.18
N GLY A 182 -5.72 -1.17 -16.86
CA GLY A 182 -5.99 0.13 -16.22
C GLY A 182 -4.77 1.04 -16.21
N SER A 183 -4.96 2.31 -15.83
CA SER A 183 -3.83 3.22 -15.65
C SER A 183 -2.99 2.82 -14.43
N ALA A 184 -1.68 2.68 -14.61
CA ALA A 184 -0.75 2.35 -13.53
C ALA A 184 0.40 3.35 -13.43
N LEU A 185 0.68 3.82 -12.22
CA LEU A 185 1.87 4.60 -11.90
C LEU A 185 2.80 3.79 -11.00
N LEU A 186 3.96 3.42 -11.51
CA LEU A 186 5.03 2.82 -10.72
C LEU A 186 6.00 3.91 -10.25
N HIS A 187 5.83 4.38 -9.02
CA HIS A 187 6.53 5.50 -8.43
C HIS A 187 7.73 5.03 -7.58
N ARG A 188 8.92 5.03 -8.18
CA ARG A 188 10.13 4.59 -7.50
C ARG A 188 10.68 5.69 -6.59
N VAL A 189 10.93 5.36 -5.32
CA VAL A 189 11.52 6.28 -4.34
C VAL A 189 13.00 5.94 -4.09
N ASP A 190 13.86 6.93 -3.87
CA ASP A 190 15.24 6.68 -3.42
C ASP A 190 15.22 6.33 -1.92
N PRO A 191 15.68 5.13 -1.50
CA PRO A 191 15.62 4.71 -0.11
C PRO A 191 16.59 5.47 0.80
N ARG A 192 17.42 6.36 0.24
CA ARG A 192 18.26 7.30 1.00
C ARG A 192 17.53 8.59 1.37
N LEU A 193 16.42 8.89 0.70
CA LEU A 193 15.71 10.16 0.85
C LEU A 193 14.31 9.94 1.43
N GLY A 194 13.65 8.84 1.02
CA GLY A 194 12.23 8.63 1.26
C GLY A 194 11.36 9.57 0.43
N LEU A 195 10.06 9.55 0.71
CA LEU A 195 9.09 10.44 0.07
C LEU A 195 9.38 11.90 0.39
N ARG A 196 9.12 12.76 -0.59
CA ARG A 196 9.26 14.21 -0.53
C ARG A 196 8.06 14.88 -1.21
N ASP A 197 7.91 16.18 -1.00
CA ASP A 197 6.78 16.95 -1.54
C ASP A 197 6.52 16.77 -3.06
N PRO A 198 7.54 16.65 -3.93
CA PRO A 198 7.30 16.36 -5.34
C PRO A 198 6.65 14.99 -5.58
N ASP A 199 6.98 13.98 -4.77
CA ASP A 199 6.41 12.64 -4.88
C ASP A 199 4.91 12.67 -4.58
N PHE A 200 4.50 13.34 -3.50
CA PHE A 200 3.08 13.54 -3.17
C PHE A 200 2.34 14.32 -4.26
N THR A 201 3.01 15.31 -4.87
CA THR A 201 2.45 16.08 -5.99
C THR A 201 2.19 15.19 -7.21
N THR A 202 3.15 14.33 -7.57
CA THR A 202 3.00 13.36 -8.66
C THR A 202 1.86 12.38 -8.40
N LEU A 203 1.75 11.84 -7.19
CA LEU A 203 0.66 10.93 -6.81
C LEU A 203 -0.70 11.62 -6.90
N ALA A 204 -0.83 12.84 -6.40
CA ALA A 204 -2.08 13.59 -6.48
C ALA A 204 -2.47 13.94 -7.93
N ALA A 205 -1.49 14.22 -8.79
CA ALA A 205 -1.73 14.45 -10.21
C ALA A 205 -2.27 13.19 -10.91
N PHE A 206 -1.64 12.03 -10.67
CA PHE A 206 -2.10 10.76 -11.22
C PHE A 206 -3.55 10.44 -10.83
N ALA A 207 -3.92 10.63 -9.56
CA ALA A 207 -5.29 10.37 -9.13
C ALA A 207 -6.33 11.23 -9.87
N ARG A 208 -6.01 12.50 -10.11
CA ARG A 208 -6.92 13.44 -10.80
C ARG A 208 -7.08 13.15 -12.29
N THR A 209 -6.14 12.43 -12.90
CA THR A 209 -6.21 12.03 -14.31
C THR A 209 -6.85 10.67 -14.53
N THR A 210 -7.13 9.92 -13.46
CA THR A 210 -7.60 8.53 -13.51
C THR A 210 -8.96 8.30 -12.85
N GLY A 211 -9.44 9.25 -12.05
CA GLY A 211 -10.80 9.28 -11.51
C GLY A 211 -11.76 10.16 -12.29
#